data_AF-A0A7C7DQK0-F1
#
_entry.id   AF-A0A7C7DQK0-F1
#
_cell.length_a   1.000
_cell.length_b   1.000
_cell.length_c   1.000
_cell.angle_alpha   90.00
_cell.angle_beta   90.00
_cell.angle_gamma   90.00
#
_symmetry.space_group_name_H-M   'P 1'
#
loop_
_entity.id
_entity.type
_entity.pdbx_description
1 polymer ?
#
loop_
_entity_poly.entity_id
_entity_poly.type
_entity_poly.pdbx_seq_one_letter_code
_entity_poly.pdbx_strand_id
1 'polypeptide(L)'
;MLTDYNLSDLINMAPPGAVMPFGVAVTMVAGGFMVGAIITPDMSRFNRNIKDVFWMTFLSLFLGELIVNTLGVLMAHAVGSPDVVSIMLTLGGWLSASLVIFATIKINDMNLYGASLGTSNFLDTAFGIKMSRSTITLVIGVLGTLGSVLGILDRFVGFLTLLGVALPPVGGVIIVDYFILKRFRKELDISRAQNKLPDYVENINPIALVSWICAFLVGYFIQWGIPAVNSLFTAAILYWVGNVIFASAAKK
;
A
#
# COMPACT_ATOMS: atom_id res chain seq x y z
N MET A 1 -9.68 -24.89 15.93
CA MET A 1 -8.39 -24.89 15.21
C MET A 1 -7.21 -24.86 16.16
N LEU A 2 -7.22 -24.01 17.21
CA LEU A 2 -6.10 -23.93 18.18
C LEU A 2 -6.41 -24.51 19.57
N THR A 3 -7.54 -25.19 19.74
CA THR A 3 -8.03 -25.65 21.05
C THR A 3 -7.09 -26.64 21.74
N ASP A 4 -6.29 -27.37 20.96
CA ASP A 4 -5.35 -28.38 21.45
C ASP A 4 -3.96 -27.82 21.76
N TYR A 5 -3.72 -26.53 21.53
CA TYR A 5 -2.43 -25.86 21.77
C TYR A 5 -2.50 -24.91 22.96
N ASN A 6 -1.46 -24.90 23.79
CA ASN A 6 -1.33 -23.91 24.86
C ASN A 6 -0.91 -22.56 24.25
N LEU A 7 -1.77 -21.55 24.40
CA LEU A 7 -1.55 -20.22 23.83
C LEU A 7 -0.29 -19.54 24.39
N SER A 8 0.03 -19.78 25.67
CA SER A 8 1.23 -19.22 26.31
C SER A 8 2.50 -19.79 25.67
N ASP A 9 2.49 -21.08 25.34
CA ASP A 9 3.64 -21.75 24.74
C ASP A 9 3.86 -21.27 23.30
N LEU A 10 2.78 -21.08 22.53
CA LEU A 10 2.86 -20.55 21.17
C LEU A 10 3.38 -19.11 21.10
N ILE A 11 3.03 -18.27 22.07
CA ILE A 11 3.48 -16.86 22.15
C ILE A 11 4.97 -16.79 22.49
N ASN A 12 5.46 -17.68 23.36
CA ASN A 12 6.85 -17.68 23.81
C ASN A 12 7.78 -18.53 22.93
N MET A 13 7.22 -19.22 21.92
CA MET A 13 8.00 -20.03 20.99
C MET A 13 8.94 -19.15 20.17
N ALA A 14 10.19 -19.59 20.03
CA ALA A 14 11.16 -18.89 19.20
C ALA A 14 10.70 -18.86 17.73
N PRO A 15 10.81 -17.72 17.03
CA PRO A 15 10.38 -17.63 15.64
C PRO A 15 11.23 -18.57 14.76
N PRO A 16 10.60 -19.36 13.89
CA PRO A 16 11.34 -20.21 12.95
C PRO A 16 11.98 -19.33 11.86
N GLY A 17 13.32 -19.23 11.86
CA GLY A 17 14.08 -18.57 10.80
C GLY A 17 15.17 -17.61 11.28
N ALA A 18 15.79 -16.93 10.33
CA ALA A 18 16.80 -15.90 10.62
C ALA A 18 16.14 -14.66 11.22
N VAL A 19 16.80 -14.06 12.20
CA VAL A 19 16.32 -12.83 12.85
C VAL A 19 16.35 -11.67 11.85
N MET A 20 15.21 -11.03 11.65
CA MET A 20 15.07 -9.84 10.81
C MET A 20 15.21 -8.56 11.66
N PRO A 21 15.95 -7.53 11.20
CA PRO A 21 15.98 -6.24 11.86
C PRO A 21 14.58 -5.64 11.95
N PHE A 22 14.23 -5.09 13.11
CA PHE A 22 12.90 -4.52 13.36
C PHE A 22 12.48 -3.47 12.32
N GLY A 23 13.40 -2.59 11.90
CA GLY A 23 13.13 -1.57 10.87
C GLY A 23 12.75 -2.16 9.50
N VAL A 24 13.32 -3.32 9.14
CA VAL A 24 12.97 -4.04 7.89
C VAL A 24 11.59 -4.65 8.03
N ALA A 25 11.29 -5.31 9.15
CA ALA A 25 9.98 -5.90 9.41
C ALA A 25 8.86 -4.84 9.34
N VAL A 26 9.05 -3.69 10.00
CA VAL A 26 8.09 -2.56 9.94
C VAL A 26 7.96 -2.03 8.51
N THR A 27 9.07 -1.89 7.78
CA THR A 27 9.04 -1.42 6.38
C THR A 27 8.32 -2.38 5.45
N MET A 28 8.46 -3.70 5.65
CA MET A 28 7.72 -4.69 4.88
C MET A 28 6.21 -4.62 5.12
N VAL A 29 5.80 -4.51 6.39
CA VAL A 29 4.38 -4.35 6.75
C VAL A 29 3.83 -3.06 6.16
N ALA A 30 4.58 -1.95 6.27
CA ALA A 30 4.22 -0.70 5.62
C ALA A 30 4.08 -0.87 4.10
N GLY A 31 5.03 -1.52 3.43
CA GLY A 31 5.00 -1.77 1.99
C GLY A 31 3.79 -2.59 1.53
N GLY A 32 3.36 -3.57 2.33
CA GLY A 32 2.16 -4.36 2.04
C GLY A 32 0.86 -3.55 2.04
N PHE A 33 0.76 -2.53 2.90
CA PHE A 33 -0.48 -1.79 3.12
C PHE A 33 -0.47 -0.34 2.62
N MET A 34 0.68 0.20 2.22
CA MET A 34 0.80 1.61 1.86
C MET A 34 -0.07 1.98 0.65
N VAL A 35 -0.21 1.08 -0.34
CA VAL A 35 -1.15 1.30 -1.46
C VAL A 35 -2.56 1.53 -0.93
N GLY A 36 -3.02 0.63 -0.04
CA GLY A 36 -4.32 0.73 0.62
C GLY A 36 -4.52 2.06 1.34
N ALA A 37 -3.51 2.53 2.07
CA ALA A 37 -3.55 3.82 2.75
C ALA A 37 -3.67 5.01 1.78
N ILE A 38 -2.97 5.00 0.64
CA ILE A 38 -3.02 6.08 -0.36
C ILE A 38 -4.35 6.10 -1.12
N ILE A 39 -4.94 4.95 -1.38
CA ILE A 39 -6.23 4.85 -2.10
C ILE A 39 -7.45 4.90 -1.16
N THR A 40 -7.25 4.90 0.17
CA THR A 40 -8.34 4.99 1.15
C THR A 40 -9.33 6.13 0.86
N PRO A 41 -8.89 7.34 0.46
CA PRO A 41 -9.79 8.43 0.07
C PRO A 41 -10.83 8.06 -1.02
N ASP A 42 -10.50 7.17 -1.95
CA ASP A 42 -11.40 6.76 -3.04
C ASP A 42 -12.60 5.97 -2.54
N MET A 43 -12.42 5.23 -1.44
CA MET A 43 -13.48 4.47 -0.79
C MET A 43 -14.17 5.33 0.27
N SER A 44 -13.40 6.06 1.07
CA SER A 44 -13.92 6.83 2.19
C SER A 44 -14.73 8.06 1.77
N ARG A 45 -14.61 8.52 0.52
CA ARG A 45 -15.43 9.64 -0.03
C ARG A 45 -16.94 9.38 0.01
N PHE A 46 -17.35 8.11 0.07
CA PHE A 46 -18.76 7.72 0.16
C PHE A 46 -19.28 7.64 1.61
N ASN A 47 -18.40 7.83 2.60
CA ASN A 47 -18.79 7.81 4.00
C ASN A 47 -19.55 9.09 4.38
N ARG A 48 -20.47 8.96 5.34
CA ARG A 48 -21.39 10.04 5.72
C ARG A 48 -20.68 11.15 6.49
N ASN A 49 -19.67 10.80 7.29
CA ASN A 49 -18.96 11.74 8.17
C ASN A 49 -17.51 11.27 8.47
N ILE A 50 -16.72 12.15 9.09
CA ILE A 50 -15.31 11.91 9.44
C ILE A 50 -15.15 10.77 10.47
N LYS A 51 -16.10 10.61 11.40
CA LYS A 51 -16.04 9.53 12.40
C LYS A 51 -16.19 8.17 11.75
N ASP A 52 -17.04 8.04 10.75
CA ASP A 52 -17.22 6.80 9.98
C ASP A 52 -15.92 6.46 9.22
N VAL A 53 -15.24 7.46 8.65
CA VAL A 53 -13.91 7.26 8.02
C VAL A 53 -12.87 6.79 9.05
N PHE A 54 -12.84 7.42 10.23
CA PHE A 54 -11.93 7.01 11.30
C PHE A 54 -12.19 5.57 11.75
N TRP A 55 -13.43 5.22 12.08
CA TRP A 55 -13.77 3.88 12.55
C TRP A 55 -13.60 2.82 11.49
N MET A 56 -13.95 3.10 10.23
CA MET A 56 -13.65 2.22 9.10
C MET A 56 -12.14 1.93 9.02
N THR A 57 -11.32 2.98 9.01
CA THR A 57 -9.87 2.84 8.89
C THR A 57 -9.27 2.11 10.09
N PHE A 58 -9.69 2.46 11.30
CA PHE A 58 -9.19 1.85 12.54
C PHE A 58 -9.58 0.38 12.67
N LEU A 59 -10.85 0.05 12.44
CA LEU A 59 -11.33 -1.33 12.54
C LEU A 59 -10.72 -2.21 11.45
N SER A 60 -10.61 -1.71 10.21
CA SER A 60 -10.09 -2.48 9.10
C SER A 60 -8.55 -2.60 9.12
N LEU A 61 -7.82 -1.49 9.22
CA LEU A 61 -6.35 -1.50 9.09
C LEU A 61 -5.62 -1.79 10.39
N PHE A 62 -6.15 -1.37 11.54
CA PHE A 62 -5.44 -1.59 12.81
C PHE A 62 -5.94 -2.86 13.50
N LEU A 63 -7.22 -2.92 13.86
CA LEU A 63 -7.74 -4.06 14.62
C LEU A 63 -7.82 -5.33 13.76
N GLY A 64 -8.31 -5.23 12.52
CA GLY A 64 -8.40 -6.36 11.59
C GLY A 64 -7.03 -7.01 11.36
N GLU A 65 -6.04 -6.21 10.96
CA GLU A 65 -4.68 -6.70 10.72
C GLU A 65 -4.01 -7.25 11.98
N LEU A 66 -4.15 -6.58 13.13
CA LEU A 66 -3.56 -7.05 14.37
C LEU A 66 -4.10 -8.45 14.74
N ILE A 67 -5.42 -8.63 14.66
CA ILE A 67 -6.07 -9.90 15.02
C ILE A 67 -5.71 -10.99 14.01
N VAL A 68 -5.88 -10.73 12.71
CA VAL A 68 -5.67 -11.73 11.66
C VAL A 68 -4.20 -12.16 11.58
N ASN A 69 -3.25 -11.21 11.65
CA ASN A 69 -1.82 -11.56 11.61
C ASN A 69 -1.39 -12.30 12.88
N THR A 70 -1.89 -11.92 14.06
CA THR A 70 -1.58 -12.65 15.29
C THR A 70 -2.08 -14.09 15.21
N LEU A 71 -3.32 -14.30 14.77
CA LEU A 71 -3.84 -15.66 14.55
C LEU A 71 -3.04 -16.41 13.50
N GLY A 72 -2.64 -15.76 12.40
CA GLY A 72 -1.81 -16.34 11.35
C GLY A 72 -0.47 -16.84 11.89
N VAL A 73 0.23 -16.03 12.68
CA VAL A 73 1.52 -16.40 13.30
C VAL A 73 1.33 -17.56 14.29
N LEU A 74 0.30 -17.52 15.13
CA LEU A 74 0.01 -18.60 16.08
C LEU A 74 -0.27 -19.93 15.37
N MET A 75 -1.03 -19.91 14.27
CA MET A 75 -1.30 -21.09 13.46
C MET A 75 -0.04 -21.60 12.74
N ALA A 76 0.82 -20.70 12.25
CA ALA A 76 2.09 -21.05 11.65
C ALA A 76 3.05 -21.70 12.67
N HIS A 77 3.10 -21.18 13.90
CA HIS A 77 3.85 -21.77 15.02
C HIS A 77 3.31 -23.16 15.39
N ALA A 78 1.99 -23.31 15.49
CA ALA A 78 1.35 -24.57 15.84
C ALA A 78 1.66 -25.70 14.84
N VAL A 79 1.68 -25.39 13.54
CA VAL A 79 1.95 -26.37 12.48
C VAL A 79 3.44 -26.48 12.13
N GLY A 80 4.24 -25.46 12.44
CA GLY A 80 5.65 -25.38 12.06
C GLY A 80 5.86 -25.16 10.57
N SER A 81 4.90 -24.54 9.88
CA SER A 81 4.96 -24.28 8.43
C SER A 81 4.68 -22.80 8.13
N PRO A 82 5.38 -22.18 7.17
CA PRO A 82 5.04 -20.87 6.64
C PRO A 82 3.97 -20.93 5.54
N ASP A 83 3.63 -22.12 5.03
CA ASP A 83 2.67 -22.29 3.93
C ASP A 83 1.22 -22.27 4.45
N VAL A 84 0.49 -21.22 4.10
CA VAL A 84 -0.88 -20.99 4.57
C VAL A 84 -1.82 -22.13 4.18
N VAL A 85 -1.66 -22.71 2.98
CA VAL A 85 -2.52 -23.81 2.53
C VAL A 85 -2.31 -25.05 3.40
N SER A 86 -1.04 -25.43 3.63
CA SER A 86 -0.66 -26.53 4.51
C SER A 86 -1.17 -26.32 5.94
N ILE A 87 -1.01 -25.11 6.50
CA ILE A 87 -1.52 -24.77 7.83
C ILE A 87 -3.04 -25.01 7.91
N MET A 88 -3.79 -24.50 6.93
CA MET A 88 -5.24 -24.64 6.90
C MET A 88 -5.68 -26.11 6.74
N LEU A 89 -4.98 -26.88 5.90
CA LEU A 89 -5.23 -28.32 5.75
C LEU A 89 -4.98 -29.08 7.05
N THR A 90 -3.88 -28.80 7.76
CA THR A 90 -3.55 -29.48 9.01
C THR A 90 -4.52 -29.15 10.13
N LEU A 91 -4.92 -27.88 10.28
CA LEU A 91 -5.75 -27.44 11.42
C LEU A 91 -7.26 -27.58 11.19
N GLY A 92 -7.71 -27.54 9.93
CA GLY A 92 -9.14 -27.48 9.60
C GLY A 92 -9.56 -28.33 8.39
N GLY A 93 -8.63 -29.06 7.79
CA GLY A 93 -8.88 -29.91 6.63
C GLY A 93 -9.22 -29.11 5.35
N TRP A 94 -9.81 -29.82 4.39
CA TRP A 94 -10.09 -29.29 3.06
C TRP A 94 -11.06 -28.11 3.05
N LEU A 95 -12.01 -28.05 3.98
CA LEU A 95 -12.96 -26.95 4.05
C LEU A 95 -12.24 -25.63 4.33
N SER A 96 -11.37 -25.60 5.34
CA SER A 96 -10.61 -24.41 5.72
C SER A 96 -9.60 -24.00 4.66
N ALA A 97 -8.91 -24.97 4.06
CA ALA A 97 -8.00 -24.70 2.95
C ALA A 97 -8.73 -24.10 1.75
N SER A 98 -9.89 -24.66 1.39
CA SER A 98 -10.70 -24.15 0.27
C SER A 98 -11.19 -22.73 0.53
N LEU A 99 -11.65 -22.43 1.76
CA LEU A 99 -12.09 -21.08 2.13
C LEU A 99 -10.98 -20.05 1.94
N VAL A 100 -9.76 -20.34 2.39
CA VAL A 100 -8.63 -19.44 2.20
C VAL A 100 -8.26 -19.30 0.73
N ILE A 101 -8.25 -20.39 -0.04
CA ILE A 101 -7.98 -20.34 -1.49
C ILE A 101 -8.99 -19.41 -2.20
N PHE A 102 -10.29 -19.59 -1.93
CA PHE A 102 -11.33 -18.74 -2.52
C PHE A 102 -11.22 -17.28 -2.06
N ALA A 103 -10.89 -17.04 -0.79
CA ALA A 103 -10.64 -15.69 -0.28
C ALA A 103 -9.44 -15.03 -0.98
N THR A 104 -8.34 -15.76 -1.18
CA THR A 104 -7.16 -15.27 -1.91
C THR A 104 -7.48 -14.96 -3.37
N ILE A 105 -8.24 -15.83 -4.05
CA ILE A 105 -8.70 -15.56 -5.42
C ILE A 105 -9.53 -14.27 -5.46
N LYS A 106 -10.43 -14.08 -4.49
CA LYS A 106 -11.28 -12.89 -4.46
C LYS A 106 -10.48 -11.59 -4.20
N ILE A 107 -9.46 -11.65 -3.35
CA ILE A 107 -8.56 -10.51 -3.12
C ILE A 107 -7.74 -10.20 -4.38
N ASN A 108 -7.24 -11.23 -5.07
CA ASN A 108 -6.49 -11.05 -6.31
C ASN A 108 -7.33 -10.47 -7.44
N ASP A 109 -8.62 -10.80 -7.52
CA ASP A 109 -9.58 -10.16 -8.43
C ASP A 109 -9.66 -8.65 -8.19
N MET A 110 -9.77 -8.22 -6.93
CA MET A 110 -9.77 -6.79 -6.57
C MET A 110 -8.44 -6.10 -6.90
N ASN A 111 -7.31 -6.77 -6.64
CA ASN A 111 -5.98 -6.25 -6.96
C ASN A 111 -5.78 -6.09 -8.48
N LEU A 112 -6.21 -7.08 -9.26
CA LEU A 112 -6.12 -7.04 -10.72
C LEU A 112 -7.04 -5.96 -11.30
N TYR A 113 -8.24 -5.79 -10.75
CA TYR A 113 -9.14 -4.70 -11.10
C TYR A 113 -8.51 -3.33 -10.82
N GLY A 114 -7.98 -3.12 -9.61
CA GLY A 114 -7.30 -1.89 -9.22
C GLY A 114 -6.09 -1.58 -10.09
N ALA A 115 -5.22 -2.56 -10.35
CA ALA A 115 -4.06 -2.42 -11.22
C ALA A 115 -4.47 -2.09 -12.66
N SER A 116 -5.54 -2.72 -13.18
CA SER A 116 -6.06 -2.45 -14.52
C SER A 116 -6.61 -1.03 -14.64
N LEU A 117 -7.37 -0.57 -13.66
CA LEU A 117 -7.92 0.78 -13.62
C LEU A 117 -6.81 1.83 -13.50
N GLY A 118 -5.85 1.61 -12.59
CA GLY A 118 -4.70 2.51 -12.39
C GLY A 118 -3.84 2.62 -13.63
N THR A 119 -3.55 1.49 -14.29
CA THR A 119 -2.78 1.47 -15.55
C THR A 119 -3.55 2.15 -16.67
N SER A 120 -4.86 1.91 -16.79
CA SER A 120 -5.70 2.59 -17.79
C SER A 120 -5.69 4.10 -17.60
N ASN A 121 -5.83 4.57 -16.35
CA ASN A 121 -5.81 5.99 -16.03
C ASN A 121 -4.45 6.62 -16.30
N PHE A 122 -3.37 5.91 -15.96
CA PHE A 122 -2.01 6.37 -16.25
C PHE A 122 -1.75 6.49 -17.75
N LEU A 123 -2.13 5.49 -18.55
CA LEU A 123 -1.95 5.52 -20.01
C LEU A 123 -2.75 6.65 -20.68
N ASP A 124 -3.97 6.92 -20.21
CA ASP A 124 -4.80 8.02 -20.71
C ASP A 124 -4.20 9.38 -20.31
N THR A 125 -3.83 9.54 -19.03
CA THR A 125 -3.33 10.81 -18.49
C THR A 125 -1.92 11.17 -18.99
N ALA A 126 -1.01 10.20 -19.06
CA ALA A 126 0.39 10.44 -19.40
C ALA A 126 0.67 10.42 -20.91
N PHE A 127 -0.06 9.59 -21.67
CA PHE A 127 0.21 9.35 -23.10
C PHE A 127 -1.01 9.56 -24.00
N GLY A 128 -2.21 9.82 -23.46
CA GLY A 128 -3.44 9.91 -24.23
C GLY A 128 -3.90 8.58 -24.85
N ILE A 129 -3.38 7.45 -24.36
CA ILE A 129 -3.63 6.12 -24.94
C ILE A 129 -4.84 5.48 -24.26
N LYS A 130 -5.94 5.35 -25.01
CA LYS A 130 -7.16 4.66 -24.56
C LYS A 130 -7.14 3.19 -24.97
N MET A 131 -6.71 2.33 -24.04
CA MET A 131 -6.72 0.89 -24.23
C MET A 131 -7.94 0.25 -23.57
N SER A 132 -8.45 -0.83 -24.17
CA SER A 132 -9.58 -1.56 -23.58
C SER A 132 -9.20 -2.15 -22.22
N ARG A 133 -10.10 -2.07 -21.25
CA ARG A 133 -9.87 -2.62 -19.90
C ARG A 133 -9.54 -4.12 -19.95
N SER A 134 -10.24 -4.88 -20.77
CA SER A 134 -10.01 -6.31 -20.95
C SER A 134 -8.59 -6.63 -21.42
N THR A 135 -8.04 -5.82 -22.34
CA THR A 135 -6.65 -5.98 -22.81
C THR A 135 -5.66 -5.70 -21.68
N ILE A 136 -5.84 -4.59 -20.95
CA ILE A 136 -4.97 -4.24 -19.83
C ILE A 136 -5.00 -5.33 -18.75
N THR A 137 -6.20 -5.80 -18.40
CA THR A 137 -6.39 -6.88 -17.42
C THR A 137 -5.67 -8.16 -17.83
N LEU A 138 -5.77 -8.56 -19.10
CA LEU A 138 -5.08 -9.75 -19.59
C LEU A 138 -3.57 -9.57 -19.55
N VAL A 139 -3.05 -8.42 -19.99
CA VAL A 139 -1.61 -8.13 -19.97
C VAL A 139 -1.06 -8.14 -18.55
N ILE A 140 -1.70 -7.41 -17.61
CA ILE A 140 -1.27 -7.37 -16.20
C ILE A 140 -1.37 -8.75 -15.56
N GLY A 141 -2.45 -9.49 -15.82
CA GLY A 141 -2.64 -10.84 -15.30
C GLY A 141 -1.56 -11.81 -15.79
N VAL A 142 -1.21 -11.77 -17.08
CA VAL A 142 -0.12 -12.57 -17.65
C VAL A 142 1.23 -12.17 -17.05
N LEU A 143 1.53 -10.87 -16.98
CA LEU A 143 2.78 -10.37 -16.40
C LEU A 143 2.92 -10.76 -14.91
N GLY A 144 1.84 -10.64 -14.14
CA GLY A 144 1.82 -11.05 -12.72
C GLY A 144 2.01 -12.56 -12.55
N THR A 145 1.35 -13.36 -13.40
CA THR A 145 1.50 -14.82 -13.38
C THR A 145 2.92 -15.23 -13.75
N LEU A 146 3.49 -14.63 -14.80
CA LEU A 146 4.89 -14.85 -15.18
C LEU A 146 5.84 -14.44 -14.07
N GLY A 147 5.64 -13.28 -13.44
CA GLY A 147 6.44 -12.84 -12.30
C GLY A 147 6.38 -13.82 -11.12
N SER A 148 5.20 -14.39 -10.86
CA SER A 148 5.01 -15.44 -9.85
C SER A 148 5.83 -16.69 -10.18
N VAL A 149 5.72 -17.20 -11.41
CA VAL A 149 6.47 -18.37 -11.90
C VAL A 149 7.98 -18.15 -11.91
N LEU A 150 8.42 -16.91 -12.17
CA LEU A 150 9.83 -16.52 -12.18
C LEU A 150 10.42 -16.31 -10.78
N GLY A 151 9.70 -16.63 -9.71
CA GLY A 151 10.23 -16.64 -8.35
C GLY A 151 10.23 -15.28 -7.66
N ILE A 152 9.26 -14.40 -7.95
CA ILE A 152 9.11 -13.16 -7.17
C ILE A 152 8.89 -13.44 -5.67
N LEU A 153 8.30 -14.61 -5.35
CA LEU A 153 8.11 -15.09 -3.99
C LEU A 153 9.42 -15.47 -3.30
N ASP A 154 10.45 -15.91 -4.04
CA ASP A 154 11.77 -16.19 -3.47
C ASP A 154 12.46 -14.91 -2.97
N ARG A 155 12.02 -13.74 -3.49
CA ARG A 155 12.48 -12.41 -3.06
C ARG A 155 11.39 -11.59 -2.40
N PHE A 156 10.42 -12.24 -1.78
CA PHE A 156 9.25 -11.58 -1.18
C PHE A 156 9.62 -10.47 -0.17
N VAL A 157 10.58 -10.74 0.73
CA VAL A 157 11.10 -9.75 1.70
C VAL A 157 11.66 -8.52 1.00
N GLY A 158 12.49 -8.72 -0.02
CA GLY A 158 13.09 -7.62 -0.80
C GLY A 158 12.04 -6.83 -1.57
N PHE A 159 11.06 -7.53 -2.16
CA PHE A 159 9.95 -6.91 -2.87
C PHE A 159 9.09 -6.04 -1.95
N LEU A 160 8.68 -6.56 -0.78
CA LEU A 160 7.92 -5.78 0.20
C LEU A 160 8.73 -4.60 0.76
N THR A 161 10.03 -4.78 0.98
CA THR A 161 10.90 -3.69 1.44
C THR A 161 10.99 -2.58 0.38
N LEU A 162 11.12 -2.94 -0.90
CA LEU A 162 11.13 -2.00 -2.01
C LEU A 162 9.82 -1.21 -2.08
N LEU A 163 8.67 -1.90 -2.00
CA LEU A 163 7.35 -1.26 -1.94
C LEU A 163 7.24 -0.33 -0.72
N GLY A 164 7.78 -0.77 0.41
CA GLY A 164 7.82 -0.03 1.67
C GLY A 164 8.63 1.27 1.62
N VAL A 165 9.50 1.48 0.63
CA VAL A 165 10.22 2.75 0.45
C VAL A 165 9.77 3.53 -0.80
N ALA A 166 9.14 2.87 -1.76
CA ALA A 166 8.68 3.50 -3.00
C ALA A 166 7.29 4.14 -2.87
N LEU A 167 6.41 3.56 -2.06
CA LEU A 167 5.02 4.01 -1.94
C LEU A 167 4.81 5.13 -0.91
N PRO A 168 5.41 5.09 0.30
CA PRO A 168 5.16 6.13 1.30
C PRO A 168 5.46 7.57 0.86
N PRO A 169 6.47 7.84 0.00
CA PRO A 169 6.69 9.16 -0.56
C PRO A 169 5.45 9.81 -1.18
N VAL A 170 4.58 9.02 -1.84
CA VAL A 170 3.33 9.51 -2.44
C VAL A 170 2.39 10.07 -1.36
N GLY A 171 2.25 9.37 -0.24
CA GLY A 171 1.47 9.85 0.90
C GLY A 171 2.04 11.14 1.49
N GLY A 172 3.36 11.25 1.59
CA GLY A 172 4.05 12.47 2.04
C GLY A 172 3.75 13.67 1.13
N VAL A 173 3.83 13.49 -0.19
CA VAL A 173 3.48 14.53 -1.17
C VAL A 173 2.02 14.95 -1.03
N ILE A 174 1.08 13.99 -0.96
CA ILE A 174 -0.36 14.28 -0.83
C ILE A 174 -0.66 15.10 0.44
N ILE A 175 -0.07 14.72 1.59
CA ILE A 175 -0.27 15.44 2.85
C ILE A 175 0.20 16.89 2.73
N VAL A 176 1.41 17.10 2.20
CA VAL A 176 1.98 18.44 2.07
C VAL A 176 1.22 19.29 1.07
N ASP A 177 0.86 18.73 -0.08
CA ASP A 177 0.12 19.44 -1.12
C ASP A 177 -1.24 19.94 -0.60
N TYR A 178 -1.99 19.06 0.06
CA TYR A 178 -3.35 19.33 0.49
C TYR A 178 -3.44 20.12 1.79
N PHE A 179 -2.68 19.76 2.83
CA PHE A 179 -2.82 20.37 4.16
C PHE A 179 -1.89 21.56 4.40
N ILE A 180 -0.66 21.53 3.86
CA ILE A 180 0.36 22.55 4.14
C ILE A 180 0.33 23.63 3.06
N LEU A 181 0.60 23.26 1.80
CA LEU A 181 0.69 24.21 0.69
C LEU A 181 -0.70 24.68 0.23
N LYS A 182 -1.72 23.83 0.36
CA LYS A 182 -3.11 24.13 0.00
C LYS A 182 -3.24 24.64 -1.45
N ARG A 183 -2.46 24.08 -2.38
CA ARG A 183 -2.27 24.61 -3.76
C ARG A 183 -3.58 24.80 -4.51
N PHE A 184 -4.53 23.87 -4.34
CA PHE A 184 -5.82 23.87 -5.04
C PHE A 184 -7.01 24.22 -4.15
N ARG A 185 -6.79 24.89 -3.00
CA ARG A 185 -7.87 25.01 -2.01
C ARG A 185 -9.04 25.85 -2.49
N LYS A 186 -8.77 26.92 -3.23
CA LYS A 186 -9.81 27.80 -3.77
C LYS A 186 -10.65 27.07 -4.82
N GLU A 187 -9.98 26.36 -5.72
CA GLU A 187 -10.59 25.59 -6.81
C GLU A 187 -11.48 24.47 -6.24
N LEU A 188 -11.00 23.77 -5.21
CA LEU A 188 -11.76 22.73 -4.51
C LEU A 188 -12.98 23.29 -3.75
N ASP A 189 -12.85 24.46 -3.12
CA ASP A 189 -13.97 25.09 -2.43
C ASP A 189 -15.06 25.55 -3.42
N ILE A 190 -14.66 26.08 -4.59
CA ILE A 190 -15.58 26.44 -5.69
C ILE A 190 -16.25 25.19 -6.27
N SER A 191 -15.48 24.16 -6.60
CA SER A 191 -16.01 22.93 -7.21
C SER A 191 -16.98 22.22 -6.27
N ARG A 192 -16.68 22.23 -4.95
CA ARG A 192 -17.56 21.71 -3.90
C ARG A 192 -18.87 22.48 -3.81
N ALA A 193 -18.84 23.81 -3.87
CA ALA A 193 -20.07 24.62 -3.86
C ALA A 193 -20.97 24.35 -5.07
N GLN A 194 -20.36 23.98 -6.20
CA GLN A 194 -21.05 23.70 -7.46
C GLN A 194 -21.40 22.22 -7.66
N ASN A 195 -21.06 21.33 -6.70
CA ASN A 195 -21.21 19.87 -6.83
C ASN A 195 -20.62 19.30 -8.14
N LYS A 196 -19.50 19.85 -8.60
CA LYS A 196 -18.81 19.41 -9.81
C LYS A 196 -17.34 19.09 -9.53
N LEU A 197 -16.71 18.36 -10.45
CA LEU A 197 -15.26 18.18 -10.42
C LEU A 197 -14.55 19.48 -10.79
N PRO A 198 -13.33 19.73 -10.29
CA PRO A 198 -12.53 20.88 -10.71
C PRO A 198 -12.38 20.93 -12.23
N ASP A 199 -12.56 22.10 -12.83
CA ASP A 199 -12.45 22.29 -14.28
C ASP A 199 -11.00 22.14 -14.78
N TYR A 200 -10.03 22.30 -13.87
CA TYR A 200 -8.61 22.16 -14.13
C TYR A 200 -7.97 21.22 -13.10
N VAL A 201 -7.18 20.27 -13.61
CA VAL A 201 -6.32 19.38 -12.82
C VAL A 201 -4.92 19.45 -13.42
N GLU A 202 -3.91 19.66 -12.58
CA GLU A 202 -2.50 19.61 -13.01
C GLU A 202 -2.15 18.16 -13.39
N ASN A 203 -1.92 17.91 -14.68
CA ASN A 203 -1.66 16.56 -15.18
C ASN A 203 -0.33 15.97 -14.68
N ILE A 204 0.72 16.81 -14.60
CA ILE A 204 2.06 16.39 -14.17
C ILE A 204 2.66 17.49 -13.31
N ASN A 205 3.13 17.11 -12.12
CA ASN A 205 3.90 17.97 -11.25
C ASN A 205 5.38 17.49 -11.21
N PRO A 206 6.31 18.18 -11.88
CA PRO A 206 7.73 17.80 -11.88
C PRO A 206 8.37 17.81 -10.48
N ILE A 207 7.95 18.72 -9.60
CA ILE A 207 8.47 18.81 -8.23
C ILE A 207 8.04 17.56 -7.45
N ALA A 208 6.81 17.08 -7.63
CA ALA A 208 6.34 15.83 -7.03
C ALA A 208 7.15 14.63 -7.52
N LEU A 209 7.39 14.53 -8.83
CA LEU A 209 8.16 13.42 -9.42
C LEU A 209 9.60 13.40 -8.91
N VAL A 210 10.29 14.55 -8.92
CA VAL A 210 11.67 14.65 -8.41
C VAL A 210 11.73 14.35 -6.92
N SER A 211 10.80 14.90 -6.13
CA SER A 211 10.72 14.63 -4.69
C SER A 211 10.48 13.14 -4.41
N TRP A 212 9.63 12.49 -5.19
CA TRP A 212 9.35 11.06 -5.09
C TRP A 212 10.59 10.21 -5.40
N ILE A 213 11.31 10.48 -6.50
CA ILE A 213 12.54 9.76 -6.87
C ILE A 213 13.60 9.94 -5.79
N CYS A 214 13.86 11.18 -5.36
CA CYS A 214 14.87 11.46 -4.34
C CYS A 214 14.52 10.79 -3.00
N ALA A 215 13.25 10.83 -2.61
CA ALA A 215 12.78 10.19 -1.38
C ALA A 215 12.86 8.66 -1.42
N PHE A 216 12.56 8.04 -2.57
CA PHE A 216 12.76 6.62 -2.79
C PHE A 216 14.23 6.23 -2.65
N LEU A 217 15.14 6.98 -3.29
CA LEU A 217 16.58 6.72 -3.19
C LEU A 217 17.08 6.87 -1.74
N VAL A 218 16.60 7.88 -1.02
CA VAL A 218 16.91 8.06 0.40
C VAL A 218 16.39 6.89 1.23
N GLY A 219 15.14 6.45 1.04
CA GLY A 219 14.60 5.29 1.73
C GLY A 219 15.35 3.99 1.39
N TYR A 220 15.83 3.85 0.16
CA TYR A 220 16.55 2.67 -0.29
C TYR A 220 17.99 2.61 0.24
N PHE A 221 18.72 3.72 0.25
CA PHE A 221 20.12 3.75 0.69
C PHE A 221 20.31 4.06 2.17
N ILE A 222 19.41 4.82 2.80
CA ILE A 222 19.49 5.20 4.21
C ILE A 222 18.63 4.26 5.06
N GLN A 223 19.26 3.17 5.50
CA GLN A 223 18.65 2.12 6.32
C GLN A 223 18.67 2.41 7.84
N TRP A 224 18.92 3.66 8.24
CA TRP A 224 18.90 4.04 9.65
C TRP A 224 17.46 4.20 10.14
N GLY A 225 17.08 3.47 11.19
CA GLY A 225 15.72 3.51 11.73
C GLY A 225 14.71 2.75 10.87
N ILE A 226 13.62 3.40 10.48
CA ILE A 226 12.56 2.82 9.64
C ILE A 226 12.63 3.44 8.23
N PRO A 227 13.14 2.71 7.23
CA PRO A 227 13.27 3.18 5.85
C PRO A 227 12.00 3.80 5.26
N ALA A 228 10.84 3.17 5.50
CA ALA A 228 9.54 3.69 5.05
C ALA A 228 9.28 5.11 5.56
N VAL A 229 9.60 5.36 6.84
CA VAL A 229 9.42 6.66 7.49
C VAL A 229 10.39 7.70 6.92
N ASN A 230 11.65 7.31 6.72
CA ASN A 230 12.65 8.18 6.09
C ASN A 230 12.19 8.63 4.70
N SER A 231 11.71 7.68 3.87
CA SER A 231 11.21 7.99 2.53
C SER A 231 10.00 8.93 2.56
N LEU A 232 9.03 8.70 3.46
CA LEU A 232 7.83 9.53 3.58
C LEU A 232 8.19 10.98 3.96
N PHE A 233 8.98 11.17 5.01
CA PHE A 233 9.36 12.51 5.48
C PHE A 233 10.25 13.23 4.47
N THR A 234 11.17 12.52 3.83
CA THR A 234 12.01 13.10 2.78
C THR A 234 11.15 13.64 1.64
N ALA A 235 10.15 12.89 1.19
CA ALA A 235 9.24 13.34 0.14
C ALA A 235 8.45 14.57 0.57
N ALA A 236 7.91 14.56 1.79
CA ALA A 236 7.17 15.69 2.34
C ALA A 236 8.02 16.97 2.38
N ILE A 237 9.24 16.88 2.89
CA ILE A 237 10.15 18.02 3.02
C ILE A 237 10.59 18.51 1.64
N LEU A 238 11.06 17.62 0.77
CA LEU A 238 11.53 18.00 -0.57
C LEU A 238 10.41 18.64 -1.40
N TYR A 239 9.20 18.09 -1.33
CA TYR A 239 8.06 18.63 -2.05
C TYR A 239 7.66 20.02 -1.52
N TRP A 240 7.64 20.20 -0.20
CA TRP A 240 7.37 21.49 0.41
C TRP A 240 8.40 22.55 0.01
N VAL A 241 9.70 22.24 0.22
CA VAL A 241 10.80 23.16 -0.10
C VAL A 241 10.82 23.50 -1.59
N GLY A 242 10.68 22.50 -2.46
CA GLY A 242 10.68 22.69 -3.91
C GLY A 242 9.58 23.64 -4.38
N ASN A 243 8.36 23.48 -3.85
CA ASN A 243 7.25 24.37 -4.18
C ASN A 243 7.42 25.79 -3.62
N VAL A 244 7.95 25.93 -2.40
CA VAL A 244 8.21 27.26 -1.81
C VAL A 244 9.26 28.01 -2.64
N ILE A 245 10.36 27.35 -3.00
CA ILE A 245 11.42 27.94 -3.83
C ILE A 245 10.86 28.34 -5.21
N PHE A 246 10.10 27.46 -5.86
CA PHE A 246 9.50 27.73 -7.16
C PHE A 246 8.53 28.93 -7.10
N ALA A 247 7.68 28.99 -6.07
CA ALA A 247 6.76 30.11 -5.87
C ALA A 247 7.50 31.44 -5.59
N SER A 248 8.63 31.41 -4.89
CA SER A 248 9.49 32.58 -4.69
C SER A 248 10.20 33.02 -5.97
N ALA A 249 10.62 32.08 -6.81
CA ALA A 249 11.27 32.37 -8.08
C ALA A 249 10.29 32.96 -9.11
N ALA A 250 9.05 32.48 -9.15
CA ALA A 250 8.01 32.96 -10.07
C ALA A 250 7.46 34.37 -9.73
N LYS A 251 7.77 34.91 -8.55
CA LYS A 251 7.40 36.27 -8.13
C LYS A 251 8.43 37.34 -8.49
N LYS A 252 9.63 36.94 -8.94
CA LYS A 252 10.65 37.84 -9.48
C LYS A 252 10.48 37.98 -10.98
#